data_AF-U1NE52-F1
#
_entry.id   AF-U1NE52-F1
#
_cell.length_a   1.000
_cell.length_b   1.000
_cell.length_c   1.000
_cell.angle_alpha   90.00
_cell.angle_beta   90.00
_cell.angle_gamma   90.00
#
_symmetry.space_group_name_H-M   'P 1'
#
loop_
_entity.id
_entity.type
_entity.pdbx_description
1 polymer ?
#
loop_
_entity_poly.entity_id
_entity_poly.type
_entity_poly.pdbx_seq_one_letter_code
_entity_poly.pdbx_strand_id
1 'polypeptide(L)'
;AKQHVLDGDIYQGVISRRRQLAGDIDPISFYESLRSVNPSPYMYLMRHDELSIVGASPETLVSVEGDRIVSNPIAGTCPRGSSPVEDRRLAGEMLADGKERAEHTMLVDLARNDVRRVAEPGSVEVEEFMSVLKYSHVQHIESTVTGELADGDDAFDATRATFPAGTLTGAPKVRAMEIIDDLEAAPRGVYGGGVGYFSWSGDADFAIVIRTATIEHGGAAGDGAGSDSGDAKIHGANAGDDLITVQAGAGLVADSDPASEYEETEQKMDGVLTAIEQLEARSEDER
;
A
#
# COMPACT_ATOMS: atom_id res chain seq x y z
N ALA A 1 6.58 -14.53 -11.41
CA ALA A 1 5.39 -14.61 -10.52
C ALA A 1 4.30 -15.53 -11.07
N LYS A 2 3.63 -15.22 -12.20
CA LYS A 2 2.52 -16.05 -12.73
C LYS A 2 2.87 -17.54 -12.89
N GLN A 3 4.08 -17.84 -13.38
CA GLN A 3 4.54 -19.23 -13.49
C GLN A 3 4.59 -19.95 -12.12
N HIS A 4 5.08 -19.28 -11.06
CA HIS A 4 5.06 -19.82 -9.69
C HIS A 4 3.64 -20.08 -9.17
N VAL A 5 2.65 -19.29 -9.60
CA VAL A 5 1.25 -19.56 -9.26
C VAL A 5 0.75 -20.83 -9.96
N LEU A 6 1.07 -21.00 -11.24
CA LEU A 6 0.70 -22.19 -12.01
C LEU A 6 1.40 -23.46 -11.51
N ASP A 7 2.65 -23.33 -11.07
CA ASP A 7 3.45 -24.42 -10.52
C ASP A 7 3.05 -24.78 -9.08
N GLY A 8 2.23 -23.94 -8.43
CA GLY A 8 1.70 -24.17 -7.08
C GLY A 8 2.62 -23.74 -5.94
N ASP A 9 3.66 -22.95 -6.21
CA ASP A 9 4.54 -22.37 -5.19
C ASP A 9 3.80 -21.35 -4.32
N ILE A 10 2.91 -20.57 -4.94
CA ILE A 10 2.11 -19.52 -4.32
C ILE A 10 0.70 -19.51 -4.92
N TYR A 11 -0.29 -19.05 -4.17
CA TYR A 11 -1.62 -18.72 -4.66
C TYR A 11 -1.64 -17.33 -5.32
N GLN A 12 -0.90 -16.39 -4.73
CA GLN A 12 -0.76 -15.01 -5.19
C GLN A 12 0.61 -14.48 -4.80
N GLY A 13 1.16 -13.61 -5.65
CA GLY A 13 2.37 -12.83 -5.36
C GLY A 13 2.19 -11.40 -5.81
N VAL A 14 2.61 -10.44 -5.00
CA VAL A 14 2.45 -9.02 -5.27
C VAL A 14 3.79 -8.47 -5.74
N ILE A 15 3.90 -8.21 -7.04
CA ILE A 15 5.12 -7.65 -7.64
C ILE A 15 4.93 -6.15 -7.83
N SER A 16 5.99 -5.41 -7.52
CA SER A 16 5.97 -3.95 -7.57
C SER A 16 7.03 -3.39 -8.49
N ARG A 17 6.86 -2.13 -8.84
CA ARG A 17 7.79 -1.34 -9.62
C ARG A 17 7.80 0.10 -9.14
N ARG A 18 8.83 0.83 -9.53
CA ARG A 18 9.06 2.21 -9.15
C ARG A 18 8.90 3.13 -10.34
N ARG A 19 8.50 4.36 -10.06
CA ARG A 19 8.72 5.53 -10.91
C ARG A 19 9.60 6.50 -10.14
N GLN A 20 10.63 6.98 -10.82
CA GLN A 20 11.56 7.94 -10.27
C GLN A 20 11.46 9.26 -11.02
N LEU A 21 11.42 10.34 -10.25
CA LEU A 21 11.40 11.72 -10.72
C LEU A 21 12.56 12.46 -10.05
N ALA A 22 13.10 13.46 -10.73
CA ALA A 22 14.15 14.32 -10.17
C ALA A 22 13.63 15.75 -10.15
N GLY A 23 13.75 16.40 -9.00
CA GLY A 23 13.31 17.79 -8.81
C GLY A 23 13.35 18.22 -7.36
N ASP A 24 13.36 19.52 -7.14
CA ASP A 24 13.31 20.12 -5.79
C ASP A 24 11.84 20.34 -5.40
N ILE A 25 11.36 19.56 -4.43
CA ILE A 25 9.98 19.63 -3.93
C ILE A 25 10.00 19.80 -2.42
N ASP A 26 9.36 20.86 -1.92
CA ASP A 26 9.13 20.99 -0.48
C ASP A 26 8.17 19.89 0.03
N PRO A 27 8.60 19.03 0.98
CA PRO A 27 7.77 17.94 1.46
C PRO A 27 6.47 18.37 2.15
N ILE A 28 6.40 19.58 2.73
CA ILE A 28 5.16 20.09 3.35
C ILE A 28 4.14 20.43 2.27
N SER A 29 4.57 21.19 1.25
CA SER A 29 3.73 21.54 0.11
C SER A 29 3.23 20.28 -0.61
N PHE A 30 4.07 19.24 -0.71
CA PHE A 30 3.68 17.96 -1.27
C PHE A 30 2.64 17.23 -0.43
N TYR A 31 2.82 17.19 0.90
CA TYR A 31 1.82 16.65 1.81
C TYR A 31 0.46 17.36 1.67
N GLU A 32 0.45 18.69 1.56
CA GLU A 32 -0.77 19.48 1.38
C GLU A 32 -1.47 19.17 0.05
N SER A 33 -0.69 19.12 -1.04
CA SER A 33 -1.17 18.74 -2.38
C SER A 33 -1.77 17.34 -2.37
N LEU A 34 -1.06 16.36 -1.80
CA LEU A 34 -1.50 14.98 -1.69
C LEU A 34 -2.79 14.86 -0.87
N ARG A 35 -2.91 15.60 0.23
CA ARG A 35 -4.12 15.64 1.05
C ARG A 35 -5.33 16.17 0.28
N SER A 36 -5.12 17.10 -0.64
CA SER A 36 -6.18 17.64 -1.50
C SER A 36 -6.59 16.65 -2.59
N VAL A 37 -5.62 15.99 -3.24
CA VAL A 37 -5.86 15.06 -4.34
C VAL A 37 -6.45 13.73 -3.84
N ASN A 38 -5.89 13.16 -2.77
CA ASN A 38 -6.24 11.82 -2.31
C ASN A 38 -6.30 11.71 -0.77
N PRO A 39 -7.31 12.34 -0.12
CA PRO A 39 -7.47 12.24 1.32
C PRO A 39 -7.73 10.79 1.72
N SER A 40 -6.92 10.28 2.64
CA SER A 40 -6.98 8.90 3.13
C SER A 40 -6.99 8.88 4.67
N PRO A 41 -7.37 7.75 5.32
CA PRO A 41 -7.45 7.65 6.78
C PRO A 41 -6.08 7.89 7.44
N TYR A 42 -5.01 7.47 6.77
CA TYR A 42 -3.63 7.68 7.21
C TYR A 42 -2.91 8.63 6.28
N MET A 43 -2.69 9.85 6.77
CA MET A 43 -1.86 10.85 6.11
C MET A 43 -0.61 11.08 6.96
N TYR A 44 0.56 11.06 6.35
CA TYR A 44 1.82 11.25 7.08
C TYR A 44 2.87 12.00 6.26
N LEU A 45 3.68 12.76 6.99
CA LEU A 45 4.92 13.36 6.55
C LEU A 45 5.97 13.03 7.63
N MET A 46 6.96 12.23 7.27
CA MET A 46 8.13 11.95 8.11
C MET A 46 9.36 12.56 7.47
N ARG A 47 10.18 13.24 8.28
CA ARG A 47 11.47 13.78 7.86
C ARG A 47 12.55 13.18 8.74
N HIS A 48 13.54 12.55 8.12
CA HIS A 48 14.68 11.94 8.81
C HIS A 48 15.95 12.17 8.00
N ASP A 49 16.81 13.07 8.47
CA ASP A 49 18.05 13.47 7.80
C ASP A 49 17.81 13.83 6.32
N GLU A 50 18.41 13.08 5.40
CA GLU A 50 18.33 13.27 3.95
C GLU A 50 17.13 12.54 3.31
N LEU A 51 16.19 12.03 4.11
CA LEU A 51 15.01 11.31 3.61
C LEU A 51 13.72 11.93 4.13
N SER A 52 12.83 12.30 3.22
CA SER A 52 11.42 12.60 3.52
C SER A 52 10.50 11.50 2.98
N ILE A 53 9.47 11.14 3.74
CA ILE A 53 8.46 10.15 3.37
C ILE A 53 7.10 10.83 3.49
N VAL A 54 6.36 10.90 2.38
CA VAL A 54 5.06 11.56 2.32
C VAL A 54 4.04 10.61 1.71
N GLY A 55 2.96 10.32 2.44
CA GLY A 55 1.99 9.32 2.01
C GLY A 55 0.57 9.54 2.48
N ALA A 56 -0.33 8.87 1.77
CA ALA A 56 -1.78 8.86 1.97
C ALA A 56 -2.29 7.42 1.87
N SER A 57 -2.07 6.63 2.93
CA SER A 57 -2.40 5.21 2.92
C SER A 57 -3.88 4.97 3.23
N PRO A 58 -4.59 4.16 2.41
CA PRO A 58 -5.96 3.76 2.66
C PRO A 58 -6.08 2.52 3.57
N GLU A 59 -4.97 1.85 3.90
CA GLU A 59 -5.01 0.49 4.46
C GLU A 59 -4.25 0.40 5.78
N THR A 60 -4.93 -0.10 6.81
CA THR A 60 -4.37 -0.41 8.12
C THR A 60 -3.57 -1.72 8.04
N LEU A 61 -2.33 -1.70 8.50
CA LEU A 61 -1.55 -2.92 8.73
C LEU A 61 -2.10 -3.65 9.97
N VAL A 62 -2.10 -2.94 11.10
CA VAL A 62 -2.62 -3.41 12.38
C VAL A 62 -2.97 -2.20 13.26
N SER A 63 -4.04 -2.34 14.05
CA SER A 63 -4.33 -1.48 15.19
C SER A 63 -4.48 -2.34 16.44
N VAL A 64 -3.99 -1.85 17.56
CA VAL A 64 -4.08 -2.46 18.89
C VAL A 64 -4.57 -1.39 19.85
N GLU A 65 -5.76 -1.57 20.40
CA GLU A 65 -6.35 -0.70 21.41
C GLU A 65 -6.63 -1.52 22.68
N GLY A 66 -5.85 -1.27 23.74
CA GLY A 66 -5.78 -2.18 24.89
C GLY A 66 -5.41 -3.60 24.44
N ASP A 67 -6.27 -4.57 24.69
CA ASP A 67 -6.05 -5.95 24.29
C ASP A 67 -6.71 -6.30 22.94
N ARG A 68 -7.31 -5.34 22.24
CA ARG A 68 -8.03 -5.62 20.99
C ARG A 68 -7.14 -5.37 19.77
N ILE A 69 -6.85 -6.43 19.03
CA ILE A 69 -6.16 -6.38 17.74
C ILE A 69 -7.19 -6.23 16.63
N VAL A 70 -6.92 -5.34 15.66
CA VAL A 70 -7.73 -5.12 14.47
C VAL A 70 -6.83 -5.11 13.24
N SER A 71 -7.26 -5.83 12.19
CA SER A 71 -6.67 -5.77 10.85
C SER A 71 -7.78 -5.63 9.82
N ASN A 72 -7.59 -4.75 8.84
CA ASN A 72 -8.59 -4.41 7.82
C ASN A 72 -8.06 -4.73 6.42
N PRO A 73 -8.12 -6.00 5.97
CA PRO A 73 -7.78 -6.33 4.59
C PRO A 73 -8.69 -5.59 3.61
N ILE A 74 -8.07 -4.97 2.61
CA ILE A 74 -8.76 -4.28 1.52
C ILE A 74 -8.41 -4.96 0.20
N ALA A 75 -9.44 -5.27 -0.60
CA ALA A 75 -9.29 -5.75 -1.96
C ALA A 75 -10.47 -5.28 -2.81
N GLY A 76 -10.41 -5.48 -4.12
CA GLY A 76 -11.41 -4.97 -5.04
C GLY A 76 -11.41 -3.44 -5.10
N THR A 77 -11.35 -2.90 -6.30
CA THR A 77 -11.45 -1.45 -6.50
C THR A 77 -12.39 -1.18 -7.65
N CYS A 78 -13.37 -0.31 -7.43
CA CYS A 78 -14.15 0.23 -8.53
C CYS A 78 -14.38 1.75 -8.36
N PRO A 79 -14.57 2.49 -9.45
CA PRO A 79 -14.80 3.92 -9.38
C PRO A 79 -16.13 4.24 -8.68
N ARG A 80 -16.22 5.46 -8.14
CA ARG A 80 -17.50 5.99 -7.64
C ARG A 80 -18.43 6.29 -8.82
N GLY A 81 -19.72 6.04 -8.64
CA GLY A 81 -20.74 6.34 -9.64
C GLY A 81 -21.09 7.83 -9.69
N SER A 82 -21.55 8.31 -10.85
CA SER A 82 -22.03 9.69 -11.02
C SER A 82 -23.37 9.95 -10.34
N SER A 83 -24.05 8.90 -9.87
CA SER A 83 -25.32 8.95 -9.14
C SER A 83 -25.42 7.86 -8.08
N PRO A 84 -26.28 7.99 -7.04
CA PRO A 84 -26.45 6.95 -6.01
C PRO A 84 -26.95 5.60 -6.53
N VAL A 85 -27.59 5.57 -7.70
CA VAL A 85 -28.04 4.33 -8.35
C VAL A 85 -26.86 3.66 -9.04
N GLU A 86 -26.09 4.42 -9.81
CA GLU A 86 -24.90 3.91 -10.47
C GLU A 86 -23.83 3.48 -9.46
N ASP A 87 -23.62 4.24 -8.40
CA ASP A 87 -22.64 3.94 -7.34
C ASP A 87 -22.93 2.59 -6.67
N ARG A 88 -24.21 2.30 -6.41
CA ARG A 88 -24.66 1.00 -5.88
C ARG A 88 -24.56 -0.12 -6.91
N ARG A 89 -24.80 0.18 -8.19
CA ARG A 89 -24.63 -0.80 -9.27
C ARG A 89 -23.17 -1.23 -9.36
N LEU A 90 -22.24 -0.28 -9.42
CA LEU A 90 -20.79 -0.54 -9.48
C LEU A 90 -20.30 -1.33 -8.24
N ALA A 91 -20.79 -0.98 -7.05
CA ALA A 91 -20.49 -1.73 -5.84
C ALA A 91 -21.02 -3.17 -5.90
N GLY A 92 -22.26 -3.34 -6.38
CA GLY A 92 -22.89 -4.65 -6.55
C GLY A 92 -22.20 -5.51 -7.61
N GLU A 93 -21.69 -4.91 -8.67
CA GLU A 93 -20.89 -5.59 -9.70
C GLU A 93 -19.57 -6.08 -9.13
N MET A 94 -18.83 -5.24 -8.40
CA MET A 94 -17.60 -5.62 -7.71
C MET A 94 -17.84 -6.74 -6.69
N LEU A 95 -18.90 -6.64 -5.88
CA LEU A 95 -19.28 -7.68 -4.91
C LEU A 95 -19.81 -8.97 -5.56
N ALA A 96 -20.20 -8.94 -6.83
CA ALA A 96 -20.64 -10.12 -7.58
C ALA A 96 -19.50 -10.79 -8.35
N ASP A 97 -18.36 -10.10 -8.51
CA ASP A 97 -17.19 -10.63 -9.20
C ASP A 97 -16.57 -11.80 -8.42
N GLY A 98 -16.55 -12.97 -9.04
CA GLY A 98 -16.00 -14.19 -8.43
C GLY A 98 -14.50 -14.11 -8.18
N LYS A 99 -13.76 -13.34 -8.99
CA LYS A 99 -12.30 -13.15 -8.85
C LYS A 99 -12.01 -12.30 -7.63
N GLU A 100 -12.58 -11.09 -7.57
CA GLU A 100 -12.37 -10.13 -6.47
C GLU A 100 -12.74 -10.73 -5.11
N ARG A 101 -13.85 -11.47 -5.04
CA ARG A 101 -14.26 -12.15 -3.82
C ARG A 101 -13.30 -13.25 -3.40
N ALA A 102 -12.75 -14.00 -4.35
CA ALA A 102 -11.81 -15.08 -4.05
C ALA A 102 -10.50 -14.52 -3.51
N GLU A 103 -9.96 -13.48 -4.16
CA GLU A 103 -8.78 -12.76 -3.70
C GLU A 103 -9.01 -12.16 -2.30
N HIS A 104 -10.13 -11.47 -2.10
CA HIS A 104 -10.46 -10.89 -0.79
C HIS A 104 -10.58 -11.95 0.31
N THR A 105 -11.23 -13.09 0.02
CA THR A 105 -11.38 -14.18 1.00
C THR A 105 -10.02 -14.72 1.44
N MET A 106 -9.09 -14.88 0.50
CA MET A 106 -7.73 -15.32 0.81
C MET A 106 -6.99 -14.31 1.68
N LEU A 107 -7.14 -13.01 1.43
CA LEU A 107 -6.55 -11.95 2.25
C LEU A 107 -7.12 -11.93 3.67
N VAL A 108 -8.44 -12.13 3.81
CA VAL A 108 -9.09 -12.30 5.12
C VAL A 108 -8.52 -13.51 5.86
N ASP A 109 -8.36 -14.65 5.19
CA ASP A 109 -7.79 -15.84 5.82
C ASP A 109 -6.32 -15.64 6.24
N LEU A 110 -5.55 -14.89 5.47
CA LEU A 110 -4.18 -14.55 5.86
C LEU A 110 -4.16 -13.61 7.07
N ALA A 111 -4.99 -12.57 7.10
CA ALA A 111 -5.11 -11.68 8.25
C ALA A 111 -5.55 -12.44 9.51
N ARG A 112 -6.51 -13.37 9.39
CA ARG A 112 -6.89 -14.28 10.47
C ARG A 112 -5.72 -15.13 10.96
N ASN A 113 -4.90 -15.65 10.05
CA ASN A 113 -3.72 -16.44 10.41
C ASN A 113 -2.66 -15.60 11.12
N ASP A 114 -2.51 -14.34 10.74
CA ASP A 114 -1.55 -13.43 11.36
C ASP A 114 -2.01 -13.00 12.76
N VAL A 115 -3.26 -12.53 12.91
CA VAL A 115 -3.84 -12.15 14.21
C VAL A 115 -3.85 -13.35 15.17
N ARG A 116 -4.19 -14.56 14.69
CA ARG A 116 -4.22 -15.78 15.50
C ARG A 116 -2.89 -16.11 16.19
N ARG A 117 -1.75 -15.64 15.69
CA ARG A 117 -0.43 -15.99 16.28
C ARG A 117 -0.20 -15.38 17.65
N VAL A 118 -0.89 -14.29 17.95
CA VAL A 118 -0.72 -13.46 19.16
C VAL A 118 -2.05 -13.23 19.87
N ALA A 119 -3.10 -13.95 19.48
CA ALA A 119 -4.44 -13.77 20.02
C ALA A 119 -4.85 -14.97 20.87
N GLU A 120 -5.65 -14.73 21.91
CA GLU A 120 -6.26 -15.75 22.76
C GLU A 120 -6.98 -16.81 21.91
N PRO A 121 -6.77 -18.11 22.20
CA PRO A 121 -7.43 -19.18 21.44
C PRO A 121 -8.96 -19.05 21.45
N GLY A 122 -9.52 -18.76 20.28
CA GLY A 122 -10.97 -18.63 20.09
C GLY A 122 -11.50 -17.19 20.11
N SER A 123 -10.64 -16.18 20.33
CA SER A 123 -11.03 -14.76 20.26
C SER A 123 -11.01 -14.18 18.85
N VAL A 124 -10.40 -14.87 17.87
CA VAL A 124 -10.27 -14.36 16.50
C VAL A 124 -11.60 -14.42 15.75
N GLU A 125 -12.11 -13.25 15.35
CA GLU A 125 -13.38 -13.10 14.67
C GLU A 125 -13.26 -12.30 13.36
N VAL A 126 -14.22 -12.49 12.46
CA VAL A 126 -14.41 -11.63 11.28
C VAL A 126 -15.72 -10.89 11.51
N GLU A 127 -15.63 -9.69 12.08
CA GLU A 127 -16.81 -8.91 12.50
C GLU A 127 -17.57 -8.35 11.29
N GLU A 128 -16.83 -7.89 10.29
CA GLU A 128 -17.37 -7.43 9.02
C GLU A 128 -16.73 -8.22 7.87
N PHE A 129 -17.55 -8.69 6.94
CA PHE A 129 -17.10 -9.50 5.82
C PHE A 129 -17.64 -8.97 4.50
N MET A 130 -16.72 -8.57 3.61
CA MET A 130 -17.04 -8.04 2.29
C MET A 130 -17.97 -6.82 2.34
N SER A 131 -17.72 -5.91 3.28
CA SER A 131 -18.37 -4.60 3.36
C SER A 131 -17.84 -3.70 2.24
N VAL A 132 -18.67 -2.75 1.76
CA VAL A 132 -18.24 -1.77 0.75
C VAL A 132 -17.82 -0.49 1.45
N LEU A 133 -16.52 -0.19 1.43
CA LEU A 133 -15.97 1.05 1.94
C LEU A 133 -15.86 2.09 0.82
N LYS A 134 -16.39 3.29 1.05
CA LYS A 134 -16.46 4.35 0.03
C LYS A 134 -15.48 5.47 0.32
N TYR A 135 -14.59 5.74 -0.64
CA TYR A 135 -13.71 6.90 -0.67
C TYR A 135 -14.23 7.94 -1.66
N SER A 136 -13.51 9.07 -1.77
CA SER A 136 -13.90 10.19 -2.64
C SER A 136 -14.03 9.78 -4.11
N HIS A 137 -13.08 8.99 -4.63
CA HIS A 137 -12.99 8.64 -6.06
C HIS A 137 -13.20 7.15 -6.35
N VAL A 138 -12.99 6.30 -5.35
CA VAL A 138 -13.10 4.83 -5.47
C VAL A 138 -13.90 4.24 -4.31
N GLN A 139 -14.30 2.98 -4.44
CA GLN A 139 -14.82 2.15 -3.35
C GLN A 139 -14.16 0.78 -3.39
N HIS A 140 -14.05 0.14 -2.23
CA HIS A 140 -13.34 -1.12 -2.03
C HIS A 140 -14.19 -2.16 -1.30
N ILE A 141 -13.80 -3.42 -1.43
CA ILE A 141 -14.23 -4.49 -0.52
C ILE A 141 -13.31 -4.45 0.69
N GLU A 142 -13.91 -4.38 1.87
CA GLU A 142 -13.20 -4.41 3.15
C GLU A 142 -13.78 -5.51 4.03
N SER A 143 -12.93 -6.10 4.86
CA SER A 143 -13.35 -6.95 5.97
C SER A 143 -12.60 -6.51 7.23
N THR A 144 -13.18 -6.79 8.39
CA THR A 144 -12.57 -6.49 9.69
C THR A 144 -12.28 -7.79 10.41
N VAL A 145 -11.00 -8.08 10.60
CA VAL A 145 -10.52 -9.22 11.39
C VAL A 145 -10.07 -8.72 12.75
N THR A 146 -10.60 -9.31 13.81
CA THR A 146 -10.29 -8.92 15.18
C THR A 146 -9.80 -10.09 16.01
N GLY A 147 -9.15 -9.80 17.13
CA GLY A 147 -8.77 -10.77 18.13
C GLY A 147 -8.46 -10.09 19.47
N GLU A 148 -8.57 -10.84 20.55
CA GLU A 148 -8.06 -10.42 21.87
C GLU A 148 -6.61 -10.90 22.00
N LEU A 149 -5.69 -9.98 22.29
CA LEU A 149 -4.27 -10.22 22.49
C LEU A 149 -4.04 -11.24 23.62
N ALA A 150 -3.14 -12.18 23.40
CA ALA A 150 -2.90 -13.26 24.35
C ALA A 150 -2.10 -12.82 25.58
N ASP A 151 -2.29 -13.54 26.69
CA ASP A 151 -1.50 -13.34 27.91
C ASP A 151 0.02 -13.46 27.62
N GLY A 152 0.72 -12.33 27.72
CA GLY A 152 2.18 -12.27 27.54
C GLY A 152 2.65 -11.78 26.17
N ASP A 153 1.74 -11.54 25.24
CA ASP A 153 2.00 -10.78 24.00
C ASP A 153 1.69 -9.29 24.22
N ASP A 154 2.36 -8.42 23.46
CA ASP A 154 2.11 -6.98 23.45
C ASP A 154 1.84 -6.44 22.03
N ALA A 155 1.63 -5.12 21.89
CA ALA A 155 1.39 -4.52 20.59
C ALA A 155 2.60 -4.59 19.63
N PHE A 156 3.83 -4.74 20.13
CA PHE A 156 4.99 -5.00 19.29
C PHE A 156 4.92 -6.41 18.70
N ASP A 157 4.50 -7.40 19.49
CA ASP A 157 4.29 -8.77 19.01
C ASP A 157 3.17 -8.83 17.96
N ALA A 158 2.06 -8.12 18.18
CA ALA A 158 0.98 -8.01 17.21
C ALA A 158 1.43 -7.36 15.89
N THR A 159 2.22 -6.28 15.97
CA THR A 159 2.80 -5.64 14.80
C THR A 159 3.76 -6.58 14.06
N ARG A 160 4.60 -7.30 14.80
CA ARG A 160 5.54 -8.27 14.21
C ARG A 160 4.84 -9.45 13.56
N ALA A 161 3.74 -9.93 14.13
CA ALA A 161 2.99 -11.08 13.62
C ALA A 161 2.26 -10.76 12.31
N THR A 162 1.75 -9.54 12.18
CA THR A 162 1.02 -9.03 11.02
C THR A 162 1.95 -8.55 9.91
N PHE A 163 3.17 -8.11 10.25
CA PHE A 163 4.14 -7.60 9.29
C PHE A 163 4.84 -8.69 8.44
N PRO A 164 5.11 -8.42 7.15
CA PRO A 164 4.49 -7.39 6.31
C PRO A 164 3.08 -7.82 5.89
N ALA A 165 2.29 -6.87 5.39
CA ALA A 165 0.93 -7.14 4.96
C ALA A 165 0.87 -8.17 3.81
N GLY A 166 -0.15 -9.01 3.85
CA GLY A 166 -0.47 -9.96 2.79
C GLY A 166 -0.74 -9.34 1.44
N THR A 167 -1.47 -8.23 1.45
CA THR A 167 -1.82 -7.41 0.29
C THR A 167 -0.61 -6.84 -0.43
N LEU A 168 0.55 -6.83 0.23
CA LEU A 168 1.82 -6.36 -0.34
C LEU A 168 2.83 -7.49 -0.56
N THR A 169 2.51 -8.74 -0.21
CA THR A 169 3.42 -9.86 -0.38
C THR A 169 2.79 -10.96 -1.23
N GLY A 170 1.80 -11.64 -0.68
CA GLY A 170 1.13 -12.76 -1.30
C GLY A 170 0.89 -13.90 -0.31
N ALA A 171 0.47 -15.05 -0.84
CA ALA A 171 0.13 -16.22 -0.06
C ALA A 171 0.67 -17.49 -0.74
N PRO A 172 1.40 -18.38 -0.03
CA PRO A 172 1.92 -18.23 1.34
C PRO A 172 2.96 -17.11 1.48
N LYS A 173 2.86 -16.31 2.56
CA LYS A 173 3.63 -15.06 2.76
C LYS A 173 5.14 -15.21 2.58
N VAL A 174 5.75 -16.19 3.24
CA VAL A 174 7.22 -16.40 3.18
C VAL A 174 7.67 -16.74 1.77
N ARG A 175 7.00 -17.68 1.10
CA ARG A 175 7.35 -18.09 -0.26
C ARG A 175 7.14 -16.96 -1.27
N ALA A 176 6.09 -16.18 -1.10
CA ALA A 176 5.86 -15.00 -1.93
C ALA A 176 6.97 -13.95 -1.76
N MET A 177 7.47 -13.73 -0.54
CA MET A 177 8.59 -12.82 -0.29
C MET A 177 9.91 -13.29 -0.92
N GLU A 178 10.21 -14.60 -0.89
CA GLU A 178 11.39 -15.15 -1.60
C GLU A 178 11.30 -14.88 -3.11
N ILE A 179 10.13 -15.12 -3.71
CA ILE A 179 9.90 -14.86 -5.13
C ILE A 179 9.98 -13.36 -5.46
N ILE A 180 9.53 -12.49 -4.55
CA ILE A 180 9.67 -11.03 -4.69
C ILE A 180 11.15 -10.65 -4.71
N ASP A 181 11.95 -11.17 -3.78
CA ASP A 181 13.39 -10.91 -3.69
C ASP A 181 14.14 -11.36 -4.96
N ASP A 182 13.75 -12.50 -5.54
CA ASP A 182 14.32 -13.02 -6.79
C ASP A 182 13.94 -12.18 -8.04
N LEU A 183 12.78 -11.53 -8.02
CA LEU A 183 12.20 -10.87 -9.21
C LEU A 183 12.34 -9.35 -9.22
N GLU A 184 12.35 -8.69 -8.06
CA GLU A 184 12.48 -7.24 -7.97
C GLU A 184 13.95 -6.82 -8.03
N ALA A 185 14.25 -5.77 -8.79
CA ALA A 185 15.63 -5.35 -9.04
C ALA A 185 16.35 -4.76 -7.80
N ALA A 186 15.60 -4.36 -6.78
CA ALA A 186 16.13 -3.69 -5.59
C ALA A 186 15.24 -3.90 -4.36
N PRO A 187 15.81 -3.85 -3.14
CA PRO A 187 15.04 -3.93 -1.89
C PRO A 187 13.99 -2.82 -1.80
N ARG A 188 12.78 -3.14 -1.35
CA ARG A 188 11.62 -2.21 -1.33
C ARG A 188 11.77 -0.96 -0.47
N GLY A 189 12.76 -0.91 0.42
CA GLY A 189 12.89 0.18 1.37
C GLY A 189 11.64 0.28 2.25
N VAL A 190 10.99 1.45 2.24
CA VAL A 190 9.77 1.67 3.04
C VAL A 190 8.52 1.07 2.41
N TYR A 191 8.51 0.80 1.10
CA TYR A 191 7.30 0.33 0.39
C TYR A 191 6.83 -1.03 0.90
N GLY A 192 5.55 -1.13 1.25
CA GLY A 192 4.96 -2.30 1.88
C GLY A 192 5.36 -2.50 3.35
N GLY A 193 6.09 -1.55 3.92
CA GLY A 193 6.37 -1.47 5.35
C GLY A 193 5.17 -0.95 6.17
N GLY A 194 5.44 -0.54 7.40
CA GLY A 194 4.45 0.04 8.32
C GLY A 194 4.86 1.42 8.79
N VAL A 195 3.91 2.35 8.84
CA VAL A 195 4.08 3.71 9.40
C VAL A 195 2.99 3.97 10.42
N GLY A 196 3.37 4.45 11.60
CA GLY A 196 2.47 4.49 12.73
C GLY A 196 3.17 4.84 14.02
N TYR A 197 2.56 4.45 15.14
CA TYR A 197 3.10 4.70 16.46
C TYR A 197 2.86 3.53 17.42
N PHE A 198 3.68 3.50 18.47
CA PHE A 198 3.41 2.79 19.72
C PHE A 198 3.19 3.83 20.81
N SER A 199 2.20 3.62 21.67
CA SER A 199 1.90 4.50 22.79
C SER A 199 2.49 3.96 24.11
N TRP A 200 2.63 4.84 25.09
CA TRP A 200 3.04 4.44 26.45
C TRP A 200 1.94 3.65 27.19
N SER A 201 0.70 3.68 26.71
CA SER A 201 -0.40 2.85 27.23
C SER A 201 -0.38 1.43 26.66
N GLY A 202 0.49 1.14 25.69
CA GLY A 202 0.58 -0.17 25.05
C GLY A 202 -0.21 -0.29 23.75
N ASP A 203 -0.85 0.79 23.29
CA ASP A 203 -1.60 0.82 22.03
C ASP A 203 -0.64 0.95 20.83
N ALA A 204 -1.09 0.49 19.67
CA ALA A 204 -0.39 0.67 18.39
C ALA A 204 -1.37 0.95 17.26
N ASP A 205 -0.96 1.76 16.29
CA ASP A 205 -1.73 1.96 15.06
C ASP A 205 -0.77 2.20 13.91
N PHE A 206 -0.80 1.30 12.93
CA PHE A 206 0.10 1.27 11.79
C PHE A 206 -0.68 1.16 10.49
N ALA A 207 -0.38 2.05 9.56
CA ALA A 207 -0.78 1.96 8.17
C ALA A 207 0.27 1.21 7.35
N ILE A 208 -0.16 0.57 6.28
CA ILE A 208 0.78 0.05 5.28
C ILE A 208 1.36 1.22 4.49
N VAL A 209 2.66 1.18 4.18
CA VAL A 209 3.32 2.19 3.36
C VAL A 209 3.03 1.94 1.87
N ILE A 210 1.90 2.47 1.41
CA ILE A 210 1.45 2.54 0.01
C ILE A 210 0.95 3.94 -0.30
N ARG A 211 0.76 4.26 -1.60
CA ARG A 211 0.39 5.62 -2.06
C ARG A 211 1.28 6.68 -1.41
N THR A 212 2.58 6.43 -1.49
CA THR A 212 3.65 7.16 -0.79
C THR A 212 4.75 7.48 -1.78
N ALA A 213 5.36 8.66 -1.62
CA ALA A 213 6.65 8.96 -2.21
C ALA A 213 7.73 9.07 -1.14
N THR A 214 8.93 8.61 -1.47
CA THR A 214 10.16 8.95 -0.75
C THR A 214 10.88 10.05 -1.52
N ILE A 215 11.48 10.99 -0.79
CA ILE A 215 12.26 12.11 -1.33
C ILE A 215 13.63 12.01 -0.68
N GLU A 216 14.63 11.63 -1.47
CA GLU A 216 16.03 11.56 -1.04
C GLU A 216 16.71 12.89 -1.40
N HIS A 217 17.12 13.64 -0.38
CA HIS A 217 17.63 14.98 -0.50
C HIS A 217 19.10 15.01 -0.91
N GLY A 218 19.45 15.82 -1.91
CA GLY A 218 20.84 16.04 -2.35
C GLY A 218 21.49 14.85 -3.09
N GLY A 219 20.69 13.91 -3.59
CA GLY A 219 21.10 12.51 -3.80
C GLY A 219 21.12 11.97 -5.24
N ALA A 220 21.25 12.78 -6.30
CA ALA A 220 21.37 12.25 -7.68
C ALA A 220 22.66 11.42 -7.97
N ALA A 221 23.41 10.97 -6.94
CA ALA A 221 24.58 10.12 -7.10
C ALA A 221 24.76 9.17 -5.90
N GLY A 222 24.01 8.07 -5.86
CA GLY A 222 24.21 6.96 -4.91
C GLY A 222 23.81 5.62 -5.52
N ASP A 223 24.77 4.94 -6.16
CA ASP A 223 24.92 3.49 -6.39
C ASP A 223 23.69 2.57 -6.56
N GLY A 224 22.59 3.06 -7.14
CA GLY A 224 21.38 2.25 -7.42
C GLY A 224 20.63 2.61 -8.69
N ALA A 225 21.01 3.68 -9.39
CA ALA A 225 20.47 4.01 -10.71
C ALA A 225 21.04 3.03 -11.77
N GLY A 226 20.53 1.80 -11.74
CA GLY A 226 20.66 0.87 -12.85
C GLY A 226 20.21 1.57 -14.12
N SER A 227 21.09 1.60 -15.12
CA SER A 227 20.92 2.30 -16.39
C SER A 227 19.89 1.66 -17.33
N ASP A 228 18.83 1.04 -16.80
CA ASP A 228 17.84 0.27 -17.57
C ASP A 228 16.43 0.41 -16.95
N SER A 229 15.90 1.62 -16.94
CA SER A 229 14.46 1.84 -16.98
C SER A 229 14.19 3.14 -17.72
N GLY A 230 13.10 3.18 -18.50
CA GLY A 230 12.65 4.37 -19.24
C GLY A 230 12.14 5.46 -18.31
N ASP A 231 12.97 5.89 -17.37
CA ASP A 231 12.64 6.89 -16.37
C ASP A 231 12.51 8.23 -17.04
N ALA A 232 11.32 8.81 -16.90
CA ALA A 232 11.01 10.15 -17.33
C ALA A 232 11.89 11.12 -16.53
N LYS A 233 13.04 11.49 -17.10
CA LYS A 233 13.71 12.72 -16.69
C LYS A 233 12.75 13.87 -16.99
N ILE A 234 12.22 14.48 -15.93
CA ILE A 234 11.49 15.74 -16.05
C ILE A 234 12.45 16.77 -16.67
N HIS A 235 11.95 17.56 -17.61
CA HIS A 235 12.72 18.63 -18.24
C HIS A 235 13.21 19.62 -17.18
N GLY A 236 14.53 19.67 -16.93
CA GLY A 236 15.13 20.66 -16.03
C GLY A 236 15.93 20.12 -14.85
N ALA A 237 16.02 18.79 -14.67
CA ALA A 237 16.75 18.18 -13.56
C ALA A 237 18.25 18.55 -13.58
N ASN A 238 18.75 19.11 -12.48
CA ASN A 238 20.14 19.51 -12.28
C ASN A 238 20.91 18.53 -11.38
N ALA A 239 22.23 18.63 -11.41
CA ALA A 239 23.07 17.90 -10.46
C ALA A 239 22.81 18.43 -9.04
N GLY A 240 22.43 17.55 -8.12
CA GLY A 240 22.09 17.89 -6.74
C GLY A 240 20.59 17.96 -6.44
N ASP A 241 19.73 17.75 -7.43
CA ASP A 241 18.28 17.65 -7.23
C ASP A 241 17.93 16.43 -6.36
N ASP A 242 16.79 16.53 -5.68
CA ASP A 242 16.24 15.42 -4.89
C ASP A 242 15.71 14.32 -5.81
N LEU A 243 15.85 13.07 -5.34
CA LEU A 243 15.29 11.90 -6.01
C LEU A 243 13.96 11.53 -5.37
N ILE A 244 12.89 11.66 -6.13
CA ILE A 244 11.54 11.31 -5.70
C ILE A 244 11.18 9.95 -6.25
N THR A 245 10.89 8.99 -5.39
CA THR A 245 10.51 7.63 -5.78
C THR A 245 9.09 7.32 -5.34
N VAL A 246 8.26 6.90 -6.29
CA VAL A 246 6.91 6.38 -6.05
C VAL A 246 6.90 4.90 -6.41
N GLN A 247 6.38 4.04 -5.54
CA GLN A 247 6.34 2.60 -5.77
C GLN A 247 4.91 2.07 -5.65
N ALA A 248 4.52 1.19 -6.57
CA ALA A 248 3.24 0.50 -6.54
C ALA A 248 3.37 -0.92 -7.11
N GLY A 249 2.44 -1.78 -6.70
CA GLY A 249 2.43 -3.18 -7.07
C GLY A 249 1.03 -3.71 -7.35
N ALA A 250 0.99 -4.86 -8.00
CA ALA A 250 -0.22 -5.55 -8.42
C ALA A 250 -0.19 -7.00 -7.94
N GLY A 251 -1.35 -7.50 -7.53
CA GLY A 251 -1.54 -8.87 -7.08
C GLY A 251 -1.62 -9.80 -8.28
N LEU A 252 -0.66 -10.71 -8.41
CA LEU A 252 -0.60 -11.63 -9.54
C LEU A 252 -1.15 -13.00 -9.15
N VAL A 253 -2.20 -13.40 -9.86
CA VAL A 253 -2.90 -14.69 -9.77
C VAL A 253 -2.84 -15.44 -11.10
N ALA A 254 -3.40 -16.66 -11.15
CA ALA A 254 -3.28 -17.55 -12.31
C ALA A 254 -3.91 -16.97 -13.60
N ASP A 255 -4.91 -16.12 -13.47
CA ASP A 255 -5.65 -15.48 -14.56
C ASP A 255 -5.23 -14.01 -14.82
N SER A 256 -4.27 -13.47 -14.07
CA SER A 256 -3.75 -12.11 -14.27
C SER A 256 -3.25 -11.86 -15.69
N ASP A 257 -3.62 -10.72 -16.25
CA ASP A 257 -3.17 -10.25 -17.57
C ASP A 257 -2.07 -9.19 -17.42
N PRO A 258 -0.84 -9.42 -17.94
CA PRO A 258 0.29 -8.53 -17.68
C PRO A 258 0.06 -7.04 -18.03
N ALA A 259 -0.73 -6.73 -19.06
CA ALA A 259 -0.99 -5.35 -19.45
C ALA A 259 -1.94 -4.68 -18.45
N SER A 260 -3.02 -5.36 -18.08
CA SER A 260 -3.96 -4.88 -17.06
C SER A 260 -3.28 -4.65 -15.70
N GLU A 261 -2.42 -5.58 -15.26
CA GLU A 261 -1.71 -5.44 -13.97
C GLU A 261 -0.71 -4.26 -14.00
N TYR A 262 -0.08 -4.02 -15.15
CA TYR A 262 0.77 -2.84 -15.35
C TYR A 262 -0.05 -1.54 -15.25
N GLU A 263 -1.19 -1.48 -15.93
CA GLU A 263 -2.10 -0.32 -15.87
C GLU A 263 -2.63 -0.09 -14.45
N GLU A 264 -2.90 -1.15 -13.69
CA GLU A 264 -3.29 -1.03 -12.29
C GLU A 264 -2.20 -0.38 -11.45
N THR A 265 -0.92 -0.75 -11.64
CA THR A 265 0.17 -0.08 -10.93
C THR A 265 0.31 1.39 -11.31
N GLU A 266 0.04 1.77 -12.57
CA GLU A 266 -0.03 3.18 -12.97
C GLU A 266 -1.14 3.92 -12.20
N GLN A 267 -2.35 3.37 -12.18
CA GLN A 267 -3.49 3.96 -11.48
C GLN A 267 -3.26 4.10 -9.97
N LYS A 268 -2.55 3.16 -9.35
CA LYS A 268 -2.19 3.22 -7.93
C LYS A 268 -1.17 4.33 -7.62
N MET A 269 -0.31 4.70 -8.58
CA MET A 269 0.64 5.80 -8.44
C MET A 269 0.04 7.16 -8.81
N ASP A 270 -1.00 7.18 -9.65
CA ASP A 270 -1.59 8.38 -10.25
C ASP A 270 -1.91 9.50 -9.24
N GLY A 271 -2.53 9.16 -8.11
CA GLY A 271 -2.86 10.16 -7.08
C GLY A 271 -1.63 10.82 -6.46
N VAL A 272 -0.52 10.09 -6.34
CA VAL A 272 0.76 10.61 -5.82
C VAL A 272 1.45 11.48 -6.89
N LEU A 273 1.48 11.00 -8.13
CA LEU A 273 2.09 11.70 -9.26
C LEU A 273 1.35 13.00 -9.59
N THR A 274 0.01 12.98 -9.62
CA THR A 274 -0.82 14.17 -9.81
C THR A 274 -0.53 15.24 -8.75
N ALA A 275 -0.33 14.84 -7.50
CA ALA A 275 0.00 15.78 -6.43
C ALA A 275 1.38 16.43 -6.59
N ILE A 276 2.33 15.71 -7.19
CA ILE A 276 3.65 16.24 -7.58
C ILE A 276 3.50 17.23 -8.75
N GLU A 277 2.83 16.83 -9.83
CA GLU A 277 2.63 17.64 -11.03
C GLU A 277 1.91 18.98 -10.73
N GLN A 278 0.95 18.99 -9.80
CA GLN A 278 0.28 20.22 -9.36
C GLN A 278 1.22 21.25 -8.73
N LEU A 279 2.30 20.80 -8.07
CA LEU A 279 3.29 21.70 -7.47
C LEU A 279 4.24 22.27 -8.51
N GLU A 280 4.60 21.48 -9.51
CA GLU A 280 5.45 21.93 -10.62
C GLU A 280 4.73 23.04 -11.41
N ALA A 281 3.47 22.83 -11.76
CA ALA A 281 2.67 23.82 -12.50
C ALA A 281 2.54 25.16 -11.74
N ARG A 282 2.35 25.11 -10.40
CA ARG A 282 2.31 26.33 -9.58
C ARG A 282 3.64 27.08 -9.54
N SER A 283 4.75 26.35 -9.55
CA SER A 283 6.09 26.92 -9.52
C SER A 283 6.47 27.60 -10.84
N GLU A 284 5.90 27.16 -11.96
CA GLU A 284 6.06 27.79 -13.27
C GLU A 284 5.23 29.07 -13.42
N ASP A 285 4.00 29.10 -12.88
CA ASP A 285 3.14 30.30 -12.90
C ASP A 285 3.65 31.43 -11.98
N GLU A 286 4.45 31.11 -10.97
CA GLU A 286 5.05 32.08 -10.03
C GLU A 286 6.40 32.66 -10.51
N ARG A 287 6.96 32.20 -11.63
CA ARG A 287 8.23 32.66 -12.24
C ARG A 287 8.03 33.69 -13.36
#